data_AF-A0A1Z9WUC1-F1
#
_entry.id   AF-A0A1Z9WUC1-F1
#
_cell.length_a   1.000
_cell.length_b   1.000
_cell.length_c   1.000
_cell.angle_alpha   90.00
_cell.angle_beta   90.00
_cell.angle_gamma   90.00
#
_symmetry.space_group_name_H-M   'P 1'
#
loop_
_entity.id
_entity.type
_entity.pdbx_description
1 polymer ?
#
loop_
_entity_poly.entity_id
_entity_poly.type
_entity_poly.pdbx_seq_one_letter_code
_entity_poly.pdbx_strand_id
1 'polypeptide(L)'
;MRFLFLVPLFAILLSGCTTIELAADLAKKLNKPQDGKTPSGKVVAEPRYKVGNPYEVAGIWYYPDRDLSYDETGIASWYGDEFAGKLTANGEIFDPEIVTAAHKTLPMPSAVRVTNLENGRSMVIRINDRGPFVAGRIIDLSREAARLMGFKKQGIARVRVQILAEESLRLEREAKEGRFPSIGARENTPMPKTTAAAVPSVSLKSTNESGAVIDRKTETVSAIDLITSARSTDVLEVPPVSTVIWVQVGAFSDIGNAKAMAKRLRSVGKVEISSFDHNGSVVHRVRMGPITEVADADSMLENVIKLGYNGARIILE
;
A
#
# COMPACT_ATOMS: atom_id res chain seq x y z
N MET A 1 -48.43 -76.15 -10.12
CA MET A 1 -48.34 -76.42 -11.56
C MET A 1 -47.89 -75.12 -12.24
N ARG A 2 -46.69 -75.16 -12.85
CA ARG A 2 -46.14 -74.24 -13.89
C ARG A 2 -45.98 -72.73 -13.60
N PHE A 3 -44.71 -72.38 -13.38
CA PHE A 3 -43.92 -71.25 -13.93
C PHE A 3 -44.66 -70.15 -14.72
N LEU A 4 -44.38 -68.88 -14.35
CA LEU A 4 -43.91 -67.91 -15.33
C LEU A 4 -43.03 -66.84 -14.65
N PHE A 5 -41.74 -66.86 -14.99
CA PHE A 5 -40.78 -65.79 -14.75
C PHE A 5 -41.18 -64.57 -15.59
N LEU A 6 -41.22 -63.38 -14.98
CA LEU A 6 -41.13 -62.13 -15.72
C LEU A 6 -40.12 -61.21 -15.02
N VAL A 7 -38.96 -61.08 -15.64
CA VAL A 7 -37.94 -60.07 -15.33
C VAL A 7 -38.20 -58.86 -16.23
N PRO A 8 -38.29 -57.64 -15.68
CA PRO A 8 -37.91 -56.43 -16.40
C PRO A 8 -36.59 -55.92 -15.79
N LEU A 9 -35.44 -56.08 -16.45
CA LEU A 9 -34.85 -55.16 -17.42
C LEU A 9 -34.92 -53.66 -17.02
N PHE A 10 -33.90 -53.27 -16.24
CA PHE A 10 -33.03 -52.09 -16.45
C PHE A 10 -33.63 -50.82 -17.07
N ALA A 11 -33.70 -49.74 -16.28
CA ALA A 11 -33.36 -48.39 -16.72
C ALA A 11 -33.02 -47.51 -15.49
N ILE A 12 -31.72 -47.34 -15.24
CA ILE A 12 -31.19 -46.31 -14.34
C ILE A 12 -31.36 -44.97 -15.06
N LEU A 13 -32.25 -44.10 -14.56
CA LEU A 13 -32.35 -42.70 -14.98
C LEU A 13 -31.53 -41.83 -14.02
N LEU A 14 -30.26 -41.63 -14.35
CA LEU A 14 -29.37 -40.64 -13.76
C LEU A 14 -28.95 -39.66 -14.86
N SER A 15 -29.61 -38.50 -14.92
CA SER A 15 -29.22 -37.29 -15.65
C SER A 15 -30.41 -36.34 -15.61
N GLY A 16 -30.36 -35.09 -15.15
CA GLY A 16 -29.27 -34.17 -14.93
C GLY A 16 -29.87 -32.78 -15.20
N CYS A 17 -30.46 -32.15 -14.19
CA CYS A 17 -31.05 -30.81 -14.30
C CYS A 17 -30.29 -29.85 -13.39
N THR A 18 -29.13 -29.38 -13.82
CA THR A 18 -28.41 -28.26 -13.17
C THR A 18 -27.94 -27.20 -14.16
N THR A 19 -28.32 -27.28 -15.44
CA THR A 19 -27.86 -26.36 -16.50
C THR A 19 -28.80 -25.20 -16.78
N ILE A 20 -30.04 -25.23 -16.28
CA ILE A 20 -31.05 -24.22 -16.64
C ILE A 20 -30.81 -22.89 -15.90
N GLU A 21 -30.36 -22.92 -14.64
CA GLU A 21 -30.03 -21.69 -13.89
C GLU A 21 -28.80 -20.98 -14.46
N LEU A 22 -27.75 -21.72 -14.84
CA LEU A 22 -26.54 -21.13 -15.41
C LEU A 22 -26.82 -20.48 -16.78
N ALA A 23 -27.67 -21.09 -17.61
CA ALA A 23 -28.04 -20.54 -18.91
C ALA A 23 -28.89 -19.26 -18.79
N ALA A 24 -29.80 -19.20 -17.81
CA ALA A 24 -30.62 -18.01 -17.56
C ALA A 24 -29.79 -16.83 -17.05
N ASP A 25 -28.82 -17.09 -16.16
CA ASP A 25 -27.96 -16.04 -15.62
C ASP A 25 -26.92 -15.56 -16.65
N LEU A 26 -26.43 -16.46 -17.52
CA LEU A 26 -25.59 -16.09 -18.67
C LEU A 26 -26.37 -15.27 -19.70
N ALA A 27 -27.62 -15.64 -20.00
CA ALA A 27 -28.48 -14.89 -20.91
C ALA A 27 -28.79 -13.49 -20.36
N LYS A 28 -28.99 -13.34 -19.05
CA LYS A 28 -29.21 -12.04 -18.39
C LYS A 28 -27.96 -11.18 -18.37
N LYS A 29 -26.77 -11.80 -18.30
CA LYS A 29 -25.47 -11.11 -18.39
C LYS A 29 -25.12 -10.69 -19.82
N LEU A 30 -25.60 -11.43 -20.82
CA LEU A 30 -25.40 -11.13 -22.25
C LEU A 30 -26.44 -10.14 -22.80
N ASN A 31 -27.66 -10.10 -22.25
CA ASN A 31 -28.74 -9.19 -22.67
C ASN A 31 -28.94 -7.98 -21.75
N LYS A 32 -27.94 -7.60 -20.95
CA LYS A 32 -28.00 -6.32 -20.23
C LYS A 32 -27.95 -5.21 -21.29
N PRO A 33 -29.00 -4.38 -21.44
CA PRO A 33 -28.92 -3.22 -22.33
C PRO A 33 -27.73 -2.39 -21.86
N GLN A 34 -26.80 -2.15 -22.78
CA GLN A 34 -25.82 -1.09 -22.62
C GLN A 34 -26.65 0.21 -22.59
N ASP A 35 -27.06 0.64 -21.40
CA ASP A 35 -27.52 2.01 -21.18
C ASP A 35 -26.29 2.91 -21.42
N GLY A 36 -26.03 3.15 -22.70
CA GLY A 36 -24.99 4.00 -23.25
C GLY A 36 -25.33 5.46 -23.03
N LYS A 37 -25.42 5.87 -21.76
CA LYS A 37 -25.07 7.23 -21.35
C LYS A 37 -23.64 7.23 -20.82
N THR A 38 -22.72 6.71 -21.63
CA THR A 38 -21.34 7.18 -21.61
C THR A 38 -21.41 8.64 -22.06
N PRO A 39 -20.88 9.63 -21.31
CA PRO A 39 -20.67 10.94 -21.89
C PRO A 39 -19.78 10.71 -23.11
N SER A 40 -20.31 10.97 -24.31
CA SER A 40 -19.59 10.92 -25.58
C SER A 40 -18.60 12.09 -25.67
N GLY A 41 -17.84 12.32 -24.61
CA GLY A 41 -16.65 13.14 -24.58
C GLY A 41 -15.47 12.19 -24.47
N LYS A 42 -14.50 12.32 -25.39
CA LYS A 42 -13.20 11.66 -25.28
C LYS A 42 -12.64 12.06 -23.90
N VAL A 43 -12.59 11.14 -22.94
CA VAL A 43 -12.03 11.41 -21.61
C VAL A 43 -10.53 11.60 -21.81
N VAL A 44 -10.09 12.86 -21.87
CA VAL A 44 -8.68 13.20 -21.91
C VAL A 44 -8.19 13.21 -20.48
N ALA A 45 -7.26 12.31 -20.15
CA ALA A 45 -6.57 12.36 -18.87
C ALA A 45 -5.83 13.70 -18.76
N GLU A 46 -6.01 14.39 -17.64
CA GLU A 46 -5.29 15.62 -17.32
C GLU A 46 -4.61 15.44 -15.97
N PRO A 47 -3.35 15.88 -15.80
CA PRO A 47 -2.69 15.81 -14.52
C PRO A 47 -3.32 16.82 -13.57
N ARG A 48 -3.81 16.33 -12.42
CA ARG A 48 -4.50 17.16 -11.42
C ARG A 48 -3.93 16.91 -10.04
N TYR A 49 -3.54 17.99 -9.39
CA TYR A 49 -3.22 17.96 -7.97
C TYR A 49 -4.52 18.01 -7.15
N LYS A 50 -4.65 17.11 -6.17
CA LYS A 50 -5.81 16.97 -5.31
C LYS A 50 -5.42 16.41 -3.94
N VAL A 51 -5.67 17.20 -2.91
CA VAL A 51 -5.87 16.67 -1.55
C VAL A 51 -7.29 16.09 -1.45
N GLY A 52 -8.28 16.87 -1.87
CA GLY A 52 -9.68 16.46 -1.92
C GLY A 52 -10.42 16.75 -0.62
N ASN A 53 -11.75 16.76 -0.69
CA ASN A 53 -12.61 16.95 0.46
C ASN A 53 -12.74 15.66 1.28
N PRO A 54 -13.12 15.73 2.56
CA PRO A 54 -13.56 14.57 3.32
C PRO A 54 -14.62 13.78 2.55
N TYR A 55 -14.55 12.46 2.64
CA TYR A 55 -15.43 11.56 1.90
C TYR A 55 -15.75 10.31 2.72
N GLU A 56 -16.87 9.67 2.41
CA GLU A 56 -17.37 8.52 3.13
C GLU A 56 -17.41 7.30 2.20
N VAL A 57 -16.93 6.15 2.70
CA VAL A 57 -17.09 4.85 2.03
C VAL A 57 -17.58 3.84 3.07
N ALA A 58 -18.70 3.18 2.77
CA ALA A 58 -19.29 2.15 3.64
C ALA A 58 -19.48 2.57 5.11
N GLY A 59 -19.90 3.82 5.37
CA GLY A 59 -20.09 4.32 6.74
C GLY A 59 -18.84 4.89 7.39
N ILE A 60 -17.68 4.81 6.74
CA ILE A 60 -16.38 5.24 7.29
C ILE A 60 -15.96 6.55 6.63
N TRP A 61 -15.74 7.56 7.46
CA TRP A 61 -15.24 8.87 7.01
C TRP A 61 -13.72 8.87 6.89
N TYR A 62 -13.25 9.39 5.76
CA TYR A 62 -11.83 9.63 5.48
C TYR A 62 -11.61 11.13 5.31
N TYR A 63 -10.51 11.61 5.87
CA TYR A 63 -10.13 13.03 5.87
C TYR A 63 -8.78 13.16 5.17
N PRO A 64 -8.76 13.38 3.84
CA PRO A 64 -7.54 13.69 3.13
C PRO A 64 -6.83 14.90 3.74
N ASP A 65 -5.52 14.81 3.86
CA ASP A 65 -4.68 15.87 4.41
C ASP A 65 -3.32 15.90 3.70
N ARG A 66 -2.69 17.07 3.72
CA ARG A 66 -1.35 17.29 3.17
C ARG A 66 -0.28 17.02 4.22
N ASP A 67 -0.28 15.79 4.73
CA ASP A 67 0.73 15.30 5.67
C ASP A 67 2.04 14.95 4.93
N LEU A 68 3.01 15.85 4.98
CA LEU A 68 4.36 15.67 4.42
C LEU A 68 5.32 14.94 5.37
N SER A 69 4.83 14.44 6.51
CA SER A 69 5.59 13.67 7.51
C SER A 69 5.10 12.23 7.66
N TYR A 70 4.16 11.80 6.83
CA TYR A 70 3.56 10.47 6.88
C TYR A 70 4.60 9.34 6.87
N ASP A 71 4.60 8.54 7.93
CA ASP A 71 5.43 7.35 8.12
C ASP A 71 4.66 6.33 8.94
N GLU A 72 4.10 5.33 8.29
CA GLU A 72 3.25 4.33 8.93
C GLU A 72 3.61 2.92 8.44
N THR A 73 3.44 1.95 9.33
CA THR A 73 3.51 0.53 9.01
C THR A 73 2.10 -0.07 8.96
N GLY A 74 1.91 -1.06 8.09
CA GLY A 74 0.62 -1.70 7.95
C GLY A 74 0.60 -2.73 6.85
N ILE A 75 -0.59 -3.14 6.44
CA ILE A 75 -0.77 -4.15 5.40
C ILE A 75 -1.03 -3.46 4.06
N ALA A 76 -0.28 -3.85 3.03
CA ALA A 76 -0.54 -3.53 1.64
C ALA A 76 -1.38 -4.62 0.98
N SER A 77 -2.18 -4.22 0.00
CA SER A 77 -2.81 -5.10 -0.99
C SER A 77 -2.49 -4.58 -2.39
N TRP A 78 -3.09 -5.19 -3.43
CA TRP A 78 -2.96 -4.71 -4.80
C TRP A 78 -4.27 -4.84 -5.59
N TYR A 79 -4.43 -3.99 -6.61
CA TYR A 79 -5.58 -3.92 -7.52
C TYR A 79 -5.14 -3.95 -8.99
N GLY A 80 -6.02 -4.37 -9.90
CA GLY A 80 -5.64 -4.71 -11.28
C GLY A 80 -6.74 -4.59 -12.35
N ASP A 81 -6.94 -5.68 -13.10
CA ASP A 81 -7.69 -5.71 -14.37
C ASP A 81 -9.12 -5.18 -14.22
N GLU A 82 -9.71 -5.38 -13.05
CA GLU A 82 -11.05 -4.94 -12.71
C GLU A 82 -11.21 -3.40 -12.76
N PHE A 83 -10.10 -2.65 -12.73
CA PHE A 83 -10.06 -1.18 -12.84
C PHE A 83 -9.38 -0.67 -14.12
N ALA A 84 -8.81 -1.54 -14.97
CA ALA A 84 -8.04 -1.12 -16.14
C ALA A 84 -8.87 -0.19 -17.06
N GLY A 85 -8.28 0.94 -17.46
CA GLY A 85 -8.92 1.94 -18.33
C GLY A 85 -9.92 2.86 -17.64
N LYS A 86 -10.21 2.68 -16.34
CA LYS A 86 -11.07 3.59 -15.56
C LYS A 86 -10.29 4.81 -15.09
N LEU A 87 -11.02 5.86 -14.73
CA LEU A 87 -10.43 7.04 -14.11
C LEU A 87 -10.08 6.77 -12.64
N THR A 88 -8.88 7.17 -12.24
CA THR A 88 -8.46 7.27 -10.84
C THR A 88 -9.11 8.49 -10.17
N ALA A 89 -8.99 8.59 -8.85
CA ALA A 89 -9.52 9.70 -8.07
C ALA A 89 -8.93 11.08 -8.39
N ASN A 90 -7.76 11.14 -9.04
CA ASN A 90 -7.18 12.38 -9.57
C ASN A 90 -7.42 12.57 -11.08
N GLY A 91 -8.14 11.67 -11.75
CA GLY A 91 -8.55 11.81 -13.15
C GLY A 91 -7.55 11.27 -14.18
N GLU A 92 -6.53 10.52 -13.75
CA GLU A 92 -5.67 9.74 -14.64
C GLU A 92 -6.40 8.47 -15.10
N ILE A 93 -5.99 7.92 -16.26
CA ILE A 93 -6.44 6.58 -16.66
C ILE A 93 -5.58 5.56 -15.92
N PHE A 94 -6.22 4.63 -15.23
CA PHE A 94 -5.53 3.55 -14.55
C PHE A 94 -5.04 2.50 -15.55
N ASP A 95 -3.75 2.18 -15.45
CA ASP A 95 -3.11 1.08 -16.16
C ASP A 95 -2.43 0.16 -15.12
N PRO A 96 -2.84 -1.11 -15.02
CA PRO A 96 -2.27 -2.04 -14.04
C PRO A 96 -0.80 -2.38 -14.30
N GLU A 97 -0.28 -2.12 -15.50
CA GLU A 97 1.11 -2.35 -15.89
C GLU A 97 2.02 -1.14 -15.56
N ILE A 98 1.46 -0.05 -15.00
CA ILE A 98 2.23 1.12 -14.56
C ILE A 98 2.35 1.15 -13.03
N VAL A 99 3.58 1.38 -12.55
CA VAL A 99 3.90 1.51 -11.11
C VAL A 99 3.19 2.72 -10.49
N THR A 100 2.04 2.45 -9.88
CA THR A 100 1.20 3.40 -9.14
C THR A 100 0.61 2.74 -7.89
N ALA A 101 0.02 3.55 -7.01
CA ALA A 101 -0.72 3.08 -5.84
C ALA A 101 -1.88 4.01 -5.46
N ALA A 102 -2.83 3.44 -4.72
CA ALA A 102 -3.95 4.13 -4.08
C ALA A 102 -3.66 4.32 -2.59
N HIS A 103 -4.01 5.50 -2.06
CA HIS A 103 -3.93 5.78 -0.63
C HIS A 103 -5.15 6.58 -0.15
N LYS A 104 -5.58 6.33 1.10
CA LYS A 104 -6.82 6.85 1.69
C LYS A 104 -6.85 8.37 1.79
N THR A 105 -5.76 8.98 2.24
CA THR A 105 -5.75 10.39 2.67
C THR A 105 -4.63 11.26 2.09
N LEU A 106 -3.46 10.70 1.78
CA LEU A 106 -2.36 11.44 1.14
C LEU A 106 -2.78 12.23 -0.13
N PRO A 107 -2.13 13.37 -0.41
CA PRO A 107 -2.35 14.13 -1.64
C PRO A 107 -2.00 13.32 -2.89
N MET A 108 -2.63 13.66 -4.01
CA MET A 108 -2.34 13.07 -5.32
C MET A 108 -1.99 14.18 -6.32
N PRO A 109 -0.93 14.05 -7.12
CA PRO A 109 0.13 13.05 -6.95
C PRO A 109 0.91 13.26 -5.64
N SER A 110 1.43 12.18 -5.07
CA SER A 110 2.51 12.21 -4.07
C SER A 110 3.46 11.05 -4.32
N ALA A 111 4.69 11.14 -3.81
CA ALA A 111 5.70 10.10 -3.90
C ALA A 111 5.91 9.47 -2.52
N VAL A 112 5.79 8.16 -2.44
CA VAL A 112 6.02 7.40 -1.20
C VAL A 112 7.08 6.34 -1.43
N ARG A 113 7.98 6.14 -0.47
CA ARG A 113 8.79 4.94 -0.39
C ARG A 113 7.96 3.85 0.29
N VAL A 114 7.74 2.75 -0.43
CA VAL A 114 7.11 1.54 0.12
C VAL A 114 8.20 0.51 0.31
N THR A 115 8.32 -0.04 1.51
CA THR A 115 9.23 -1.13 1.84
C THR A 115 8.42 -2.33 2.26
N ASN A 116 8.56 -3.45 1.55
CA ASN A 116 8.05 -4.75 1.98
C ASN A 116 8.96 -5.29 3.09
N LEU A 117 8.40 -5.38 4.30
CA LEU A 117 9.14 -5.74 5.51
C LEU A 117 9.49 -7.23 5.55
N GLU A 118 8.78 -8.07 4.81
CA GLU A 118 8.98 -9.53 4.80
C GLU A 118 10.13 -9.95 3.89
N ASN A 119 10.34 -9.25 2.78
CA ASN A 119 11.38 -9.60 1.79
C ASN A 119 12.44 -8.51 1.58
N GLY A 120 12.30 -7.34 2.21
CA GLY A 120 13.28 -6.26 2.13
C GLY A 120 13.23 -5.42 0.85
N ARG A 121 12.31 -5.68 -0.08
CA ARG A 121 12.20 -4.89 -1.31
C ARG A 121 11.62 -3.51 -0.99
N SER A 122 12.22 -2.46 -1.52
CA SER A 122 11.82 -1.07 -1.32
C SER A 122 11.81 -0.31 -2.64
N MET A 123 10.76 0.49 -2.88
CA MET A 123 10.63 1.27 -4.11
C MET A 123 9.89 2.58 -3.86
N VAL A 124 10.22 3.60 -4.64
CA VAL A 124 9.44 4.85 -4.69
C VAL A 124 8.25 4.67 -5.65
N ILE A 125 7.05 4.85 -5.14
CA ILE A 125 5.79 4.67 -5.86
C ILE A 125 4.99 5.96 -5.80
N ARG A 126 4.34 6.30 -6.92
CA ARG A 126 3.47 7.46 -7.04
C ARG A 126 2.05 7.11 -6.61
N ILE A 127 1.46 7.93 -5.74
CA ILE A 127 0.04 7.85 -5.40
C ILE A 127 -0.75 8.67 -6.42
N ASN A 128 -1.73 8.05 -7.06
CA ASN A 128 -2.66 8.73 -7.98
C ASN A 128 -4.13 8.36 -7.78
N ASP A 129 -4.42 7.49 -6.81
CA ASP A 129 -5.79 7.05 -6.54
C ASP A 129 -6.16 7.01 -5.04
N ARG A 130 -7.44 6.82 -4.75
CA ARG A 130 -8.04 6.66 -3.42
C ARG A 130 -8.37 5.20 -3.14
N GLY A 131 -8.22 4.80 -1.88
CA GLY A 131 -8.31 3.41 -1.43
C GLY A 131 -7.07 3.04 -0.62
N PRO A 132 -6.90 1.79 -0.17
CA PRO A 132 -7.88 0.70 -0.18
C PRO A 132 -9.07 1.00 0.73
N PHE A 133 -10.23 0.40 0.46
CA PHE A 133 -11.39 0.45 1.37
C PHE A 133 -11.60 -0.86 2.14
N VAL A 134 -10.68 -1.82 1.97
CA VAL A 134 -10.58 -3.00 2.83
C VAL A 134 -10.05 -2.56 4.20
N ALA A 135 -10.71 -3.01 5.26
CA ALA A 135 -10.28 -2.73 6.63
C ALA A 135 -8.85 -3.25 6.88
N GLY A 136 -8.06 -2.53 7.68
CA GLY A 136 -6.70 -2.93 8.02
C GLY A 136 -5.64 -2.72 6.92
N ARG A 137 -6.02 -2.41 5.68
CA ARG A 137 -5.09 -2.06 4.61
C ARG A 137 -4.75 -0.57 4.62
N ILE A 138 -3.49 -0.23 4.40
CA ILE A 138 -3.02 1.17 4.40
C ILE A 138 -2.72 1.69 2.99
N ILE A 139 -2.37 0.80 2.05
CA ILE A 139 -2.01 1.15 0.68
C ILE A 139 -2.41 0.03 -0.27
N ASP A 140 -2.81 0.39 -1.48
CA ASP A 140 -3.17 -0.55 -2.55
C ASP A 140 -2.25 -0.31 -3.73
N LEU A 141 -1.45 -1.29 -4.11
CA LEU A 141 -0.49 -1.15 -5.20
C LEU A 141 -1.12 -1.59 -6.53
N SER A 142 -0.66 -1.01 -7.63
CA SER A 142 -0.87 -1.58 -8.97
C SER A 142 -0.29 -2.99 -9.05
N ARG A 143 -0.81 -3.81 -9.98
CA ARG A 143 -0.28 -5.14 -10.26
C ARG A 143 1.22 -5.13 -10.53
N GLU A 144 1.70 -4.18 -11.34
CA GLU A 144 3.12 -4.09 -11.66
C GLU A 144 3.97 -3.76 -10.43
N ALA A 145 3.53 -2.80 -9.61
CA ALA A 145 4.20 -2.49 -8.35
C ALA A 145 4.24 -3.72 -7.42
N ALA A 146 3.13 -4.47 -7.29
CA ALA A 146 3.08 -5.69 -6.47
C ALA A 146 3.98 -6.81 -7.01
N ARG A 147 4.14 -6.91 -8.34
CA ARG A 147 5.07 -7.85 -8.98
C ARG A 147 6.51 -7.51 -8.62
N LEU A 148 6.91 -6.24 -8.76
CA LEU A 148 8.25 -5.76 -8.45
C LEU A 148 8.57 -5.88 -6.95
N MET A 149 7.61 -5.52 -6.09
CA MET A 149 7.72 -5.62 -4.62
C MET A 149 7.60 -7.07 -4.10
N GLY A 150 7.35 -8.04 -4.98
CA GLY A 150 7.46 -9.47 -4.66
C GLY A 150 6.30 -10.05 -3.85
N PHE A 151 5.10 -9.47 -3.92
CA PHE A 151 3.93 -9.96 -3.19
C PHE A 151 2.66 -10.18 -4.04
N LYS A 152 2.75 -10.02 -5.38
CA LYS A 152 1.61 -10.23 -6.29
C LYS A 152 0.94 -11.60 -6.09
N LYS A 153 1.70 -12.67 -5.88
CA LYS A 153 1.15 -14.03 -5.69
C LYS A 153 0.47 -14.21 -4.34
N GLN A 154 1.01 -13.59 -3.29
CA GLN A 154 0.51 -13.62 -1.93
C GLN A 154 -0.74 -12.74 -1.75
N GLY A 155 -0.90 -11.72 -2.59
CA GLY A 155 -2.03 -10.80 -2.56
C GLY A 155 -1.85 -9.63 -1.60
N ILE A 156 -1.14 -9.85 -0.50
CA ILE A 156 -0.88 -8.88 0.56
C ILE A 156 0.58 -8.93 1.01
N ALA A 157 1.04 -7.84 1.63
CA ALA A 157 2.36 -7.76 2.23
C ALA A 157 2.36 -6.85 3.46
N ARG A 158 3.28 -7.12 4.39
CA ARG A 158 3.61 -6.17 5.46
C ARG A 158 4.50 -5.09 4.91
N VAL A 159 4.10 -3.83 5.05
CA VAL A 159 4.84 -2.70 4.48
C VAL A 159 5.06 -1.57 5.48
N ARG A 160 6.10 -0.79 5.22
CA ARG A 160 6.24 0.59 5.69
C ARG A 160 6.03 1.53 4.51
N VAL A 161 5.25 2.58 4.72
CA VAL A 161 4.95 3.61 3.72
C VAL A 161 5.44 4.95 4.27
N GLN A 162 6.39 5.56 3.58
CA GLN A 162 6.99 6.83 3.99
C GLN A 162 6.82 7.85 2.88
N ILE A 163 6.25 9.02 3.18
CA ILE A 163 6.18 10.08 2.19
C ILE A 163 7.56 10.68 1.93
N LEU A 164 7.88 10.92 0.66
CA LEU A 164 9.05 11.65 0.23
C LEU A 164 8.63 13.11 0.01
N ALA A 165 8.82 13.95 1.03
CA ALA A 165 8.30 15.32 1.03
C ALA A 165 8.77 16.15 -0.18
N GLU A 166 10.08 16.20 -0.42
CA GLU A 166 10.65 16.99 -1.54
C GLU A 166 10.11 16.52 -2.91
N GLU A 167 10.06 15.22 -3.11
CA GLU A 167 9.59 14.63 -4.36
C GLU A 167 8.07 14.84 -4.54
N SER A 168 7.30 14.71 -3.47
CA SER A 168 5.85 14.98 -3.48
C SER A 168 5.57 16.45 -3.83
N LEU A 169 6.36 17.38 -3.30
CA LEU A 169 6.27 18.81 -3.66
C LEU A 169 6.63 19.07 -5.12
N ARG A 170 7.56 18.30 -5.70
CA ARG A 170 7.88 18.38 -7.14
C ARG A 170 6.69 17.93 -7.99
N LEU A 171 6.12 16.77 -7.68
CA LEU A 171 4.95 16.24 -8.41
C LEU A 171 3.72 17.15 -8.26
N GLU A 172 3.53 17.78 -7.10
CA GLU A 172 2.51 18.80 -6.89
C GLU A 172 2.67 19.99 -7.86
N ARG A 173 3.89 20.51 -8.02
CA ARG A 173 4.16 21.61 -8.97
C ARG A 173 3.91 21.19 -10.41
N GLU A 174 4.40 20.01 -10.81
CA GLU A 174 4.19 19.49 -12.18
C GLU A 174 2.72 19.38 -12.52
N ALA A 175 1.91 18.78 -11.64
CA ALA A 175 0.49 18.64 -11.86
C ALA A 175 -0.23 20.01 -11.90
N LYS A 176 0.17 20.98 -11.07
CA LYS A 176 -0.37 22.35 -11.13
C LYS A 176 0.00 23.10 -12.39
N GLU A 177 1.14 22.78 -12.99
CA GLU A 177 1.62 23.33 -14.26
C GLU A 177 1.10 22.56 -15.48
N GLY A 178 0.21 21.58 -15.29
CA GLY A 178 -0.38 20.79 -16.36
C GLY A 178 0.55 19.72 -16.96
N ARG A 179 1.68 19.41 -16.30
CA ARG A 179 2.59 18.33 -16.70
C ARG A 179 2.25 17.04 -15.97
N PHE A 180 2.36 15.90 -16.66
CA PHE A 180 2.13 14.60 -16.02
C PHE A 180 3.24 14.27 -15.02
N PRO A 181 2.88 14.06 -13.73
CA PRO A 181 3.84 13.78 -12.68
C PRO A 181 4.41 12.36 -12.86
N SER A 182 5.74 12.24 -13.03
CA SER A 182 6.41 10.93 -13.14
C SER A 182 7.59 10.82 -12.19
N ILE A 183 7.74 9.65 -11.55
CA ILE A 183 8.90 9.31 -10.71
C ILE A 183 10.10 9.09 -11.64
N GLY A 184 11.24 9.72 -11.35
CA GLY A 184 12.50 9.54 -12.10
C GLY A 184 12.77 10.56 -13.21
N ALA A 185 11.79 11.37 -13.62
CA ALA A 185 11.98 12.46 -14.57
C ALA A 185 12.59 13.70 -13.89
N ARG A 186 13.83 13.61 -13.38
CA ARG A 186 14.64 14.81 -13.22
C ARG A 186 15.06 15.26 -14.62
N GLU A 187 14.40 16.30 -15.16
CA GLU A 187 15.04 17.12 -16.19
C GLU A 187 16.45 17.48 -15.71
N ASN A 188 17.44 17.39 -16.59
CA ASN A 188 18.79 17.87 -16.34
C ASN A 188 18.75 19.39 -16.13
N THR A 189 18.31 19.88 -14.96
CA THR A 189 18.55 21.26 -14.58
C THR A 189 20.06 21.41 -14.41
N PRO A 190 20.72 22.37 -15.08
CA PRO A 190 22.14 22.60 -14.89
C PRO A 190 22.40 22.80 -13.40
N MET A 191 23.34 22.04 -12.83
CA MET A 191 23.82 22.31 -11.48
C MET A 191 24.21 23.80 -11.41
N PRO A 192 23.89 24.52 -10.31
CA PRO A 192 24.39 25.87 -10.13
C PRO A 192 25.90 25.83 -10.32
N LYS A 193 26.45 26.80 -11.07
CA LYS A 193 27.89 26.88 -11.32
C LYS A 193 28.60 27.01 -9.96
N THR A 194 29.08 25.91 -9.42
CA THR A 194 29.95 25.91 -8.23
C THR A 194 31.36 26.20 -8.70
N THR A 195 31.90 27.35 -8.31
CA THR A 195 33.34 27.59 -8.35
C THR A 195 33.99 26.70 -7.29
N ALA A 196 34.93 25.84 -7.70
CA ALA A 196 35.73 25.08 -6.75
C ALA A 196 36.47 26.06 -5.84
N ALA A 197 36.24 25.97 -4.52
CA ALA A 197 37.10 26.64 -3.57
C ALA A 197 38.52 26.09 -3.75
N ALA A 198 39.51 26.97 -3.92
CA ALA A 198 40.89 26.57 -4.07
C ALA A 198 41.32 25.75 -2.84
N VAL A 199 41.64 24.47 -3.06
CA VAL A 199 42.13 23.59 -2.01
C VAL A 199 43.56 24.04 -1.67
N PRO A 200 43.87 24.46 -0.42
CA PRO A 200 45.25 24.78 -0.07
C PRO A 200 46.08 23.48 -0.12
N SER A 201 47.13 23.48 -0.94
CA SER A 201 48.03 22.34 -1.08
C SER A 201 48.97 22.28 0.13
N VAL A 202 48.72 21.35 1.06
CA VAL A 202 49.66 21.02 2.15
C VAL A 202 50.38 19.74 1.77
N SER A 203 51.70 19.80 1.57
CA SER A 203 52.56 18.62 1.38
C SER A 203 53.10 18.15 2.72
N LEU A 204 52.64 16.98 3.19
CA LEU A 204 53.26 16.26 4.30
C LEU A 204 54.13 15.14 3.73
N LYS A 205 55.42 15.15 4.04
CA LYS A 205 56.34 14.02 3.77
C LYS A 205 56.34 13.07 4.96
N SER A 206 56.06 11.79 4.72
CA SER A 206 56.30 10.70 5.67
C SER A 206 57.18 9.64 5.00
N THR A 207 58.25 9.25 5.67
CA THR A 207 59.17 8.16 5.30
C THR A 207 58.77 6.87 6.02
N ASN A 208 58.79 5.77 5.26
CA ASN A 208 58.37 4.39 5.57
C ASN A 208 58.81 3.83 6.94
N GLU A 209 58.05 2.85 7.46
CA GLU A 209 58.48 1.44 7.53
C GLU A 209 57.35 0.48 7.98
N SER A 210 57.25 -0.64 7.25
CA SER A 210 56.64 -1.92 7.63
C SER A 210 55.18 -1.99 8.10
N GLY A 211 54.37 -2.73 7.33
CA GLY A 211 53.10 -3.28 7.80
C GLY A 211 52.15 -3.58 6.63
N ALA A 212 51.90 -4.87 6.38
CA ALA A 212 50.98 -5.33 5.34
C ALA A 212 49.63 -4.59 5.40
N VAL A 213 49.25 -3.96 4.29
CA VAL A 213 47.95 -3.32 4.12
C VAL A 213 46.97 -4.34 3.56
N ILE A 214 45.99 -4.71 4.37
CA ILE A 214 44.80 -5.44 3.93
C ILE A 214 44.08 -4.56 2.90
N ASP A 215 43.98 -5.05 1.67
CA ASP A 215 43.17 -4.45 0.60
C ASP A 215 41.68 -4.63 0.93
N ARG A 216 41.15 -3.80 1.84
CA ARG A 216 39.70 -3.56 1.92
C ARG A 216 39.36 -2.52 0.87
N LYS A 217 39.06 -3.02 -0.33
CA LYS A 217 38.31 -2.30 -1.36
C LYS A 217 36.96 -1.90 -0.76
N THR A 218 36.94 -0.73 -0.13
CA THR A 218 35.70 -0.09 0.32
C THR A 218 35.00 0.37 -0.95
N GLU A 219 33.91 -0.31 -1.31
CA GLU A 219 33.07 0.09 -2.45
C GLU A 219 32.41 1.44 -2.12
N THR A 220 33.12 2.54 -2.42
CA THR A 220 32.55 3.87 -2.42
C THR A 220 31.65 4.00 -3.64
N VAL A 221 30.33 3.87 -3.43
CA VAL A 221 29.33 4.12 -4.48
C VAL A 221 29.44 5.58 -4.91
N SER A 222 29.66 5.82 -6.21
CA SER A 222 29.84 7.17 -6.75
C SER A 222 28.56 7.98 -6.56
N ALA A 223 28.68 9.29 -6.30
CA ALA A 223 27.53 10.21 -6.29
C ALA A 223 26.78 10.19 -7.63
N ILE A 224 27.45 9.83 -8.73
CA ILE A 224 26.85 9.65 -10.05
C ILE A 224 26.04 8.33 -10.14
N ASP A 225 26.46 7.27 -9.45
CA ASP A 225 25.71 6.01 -9.35
C ASP A 225 24.46 6.21 -8.46
N LEU A 226 24.58 6.95 -7.35
CA LEU A 226 23.46 7.33 -6.48
C LEU A 226 22.41 8.21 -7.19
N ILE A 227 22.84 9.07 -8.11
CA ILE A 227 21.95 9.93 -8.90
C ILE A 227 21.32 9.16 -10.07
N THR A 228 22.02 8.16 -10.63
CA THR A 228 21.50 7.30 -11.70
C THR A 228 20.47 6.31 -11.17
N SER A 229 20.65 5.76 -9.97
CA SER A 229 19.66 4.93 -9.27
C SER A 229 18.41 5.69 -8.79
N ALA A 230 18.41 7.03 -8.85
CA ALA A 230 17.26 7.87 -8.50
C ALA A 230 16.35 8.19 -9.70
N ARG A 231 16.71 7.72 -10.91
CA ARG A 231 15.92 7.87 -12.14
C ARG A 231 15.02 6.68 -12.45
N SER A 232 15.09 5.65 -11.61
CA SER A 232 14.47 4.37 -11.86
C SER A 232 13.46 4.05 -10.77
N THR A 233 12.38 3.40 -11.18
CA THR A 233 11.52 2.55 -10.38
C THR A 233 12.27 1.33 -9.83
N ASP A 234 13.56 1.48 -9.50
CA ASP A 234 14.40 0.37 -9.10
C ASP A 234 13.98 -0.14 -7.74
N VAL A 235 13.92 -1.47 -7.66
CA VAL A 235 13.75 -2.16 -6.40
C VAL A 235 15.08 -2.08 -5.66
N LEU A 236 15.09 -1.35 -4.56
CA LEU A 236 16.17 -1.39 -3.59
C LEU A 236 15.97 -2.60 -2.67
N GLU A 237 17.05 -3.26 -2.29
CA GLU A 237 17.00 -4.31 -1.27
C GLU A 237 17.52 -3.76 0.07
N VAL A 238 16.72 -3.88 1.11
CA VAL A 238 17.08 -3.59 2.50
C VAL A 238 16.93 -4.86 3.32
N PRO A 239 17.61 -4.99 4.48
CA PRO A 239 17.41 -6.14 5.35
C PRO A 239 15.91 -6.29 5.72
N PRO A 240 15.32 -7.49 5.57
CA PRO A 240 13.97 -7.77 6.03
C PRO A 240 13.83 -7.50 7.53
N VAL A 241 12.64 -7.06 7.94
CA VAL A 241 12.31 -6.73 9.33
C VAL A 241 11.21 -7.67 9.80
N SER A 242 11.54 -8.52 10.78
CA SER A 242 10.53 -9.32 11.46
C SER A 242 9.58 -8.40 12.23
N THR A 243 8.29 -8.53 11.96
CA THR A 243 7.24 -7.71 12.59
C THR A 243 6.17 -8.59 13.22
N VAL A 244 5.53 -8.04 14.23
CA VAL A 244 4.38 -8.59 14.93
C VAL A 244 3.17 -7.74 14.63
N ILE A 245 2.02 -8.38 14.39
CA ILE A 245 0.79 -7.69 14.05
C ILE A 245 0.02 -7.37 15.33
N TRP A 246 -0.48 -6.15 15.43
CA TRP A 246 -1.38 -5.71 16.49
C TRP A 246 -2.60 -5.04 15.91
N VAL A 247 -3.76 -5.24 16.54
CA VAL A 247 -4.96 -4.44 16.28
C VAL A 247 -5.03 -3.34 17.34
N GLN A 248 -4.70 -2.11 16.96
CA GLN A 248 -4.88 -0.95 17.83
C GLN A 248 -6.34 -0.53 17.83
N VAL A 249 -6.98 -0.53 19.01
CA VAL A 249 -8.40 -0.22 19.16
C VAL A 249 -8.62 1.24 19.57
N GLY A 250 -7.66 1.84 20.27
CA GLY A 250 -7.72 3.24 20.66
C GLY A 250 -6.43 3.78 21.26
N ALA A 251 -6.35 5.09 21.38
CA ALA A 251 -5.28 5.82 22.04
C ALA A 251 -5.89 6.91 22.92
N PHE A 252 -5.44 7.01 24.18
CA PHE A 252 -6.03 7.88 25.20
C PHE A 252 -4.96 8.67 25.94
N SER A 253 -5.21 9.94 26.25
CA SER A 253 -4.38 10.71 27.18
C SER A 253 -4.59 10.27 28.64
N ASP A 254 -5.77 9.74 28.96
CA ASP A 254 -6.13 9.26 30.30
C ASP A 254 -6.03 7.72 30.40
N ILE A 255 -5.23 7.24 31.36
CA ILE A 255 -5.02 5.80 31.57
C ILE A 255 -6.28 5.06 32.07
N GLY A 256 -7.18 5.74 32.79
CA GLY A 256 -8.45 5.19 33.26
C GLY A 256 -9.36 4.84 32.08
N ASN A 257 -9.45 5.72 31.08
CA ASN A 257 -10.17 5.46 29.83
C ASN A 257 -9.58 4.26 29.07
N ALA A 258 -8.24 4.20 28.98
CA ALA A 258 -7.55 3.07 28.37
C ALA A 258 -7.85 1.74 29.10
N LYS A 259 -7.80 1.74 30.44
CA LYS A 259 -8.12 0.56 31.27
C LYS A 259 -9.58 0.13 31.13
N ALA A 260 -10.51 1.08 31.05
CA ALA A 260 -11.93 0.80 30.86
C ALA A 260 -12.18 0.12 29.51
N MET A 261 -11.57 0.63 28.43
CA MET A 261 -11.61 -0.01 27.11
C MET A 261 -10.99 -1.40 27.16
N ALA A 262 -9.79 -1.54 27.73
CA ALA A 262 -9.11 -2.83 27.81
C ALA A 262 -9.95 -3.87 28.56
N LYS A 263 -10.62 -3.49 29.66
CA LYS A 263 -11.51 -4.39 30.42
C LYS A 263 -12.67 -4.90 29.56
N ARG A 264 -13.25 -4.06 28.68
CA ARG A 264 -14.34 -4.46 27.77
C ARG A 264 -13.87 -5.42 26.68
N LEU A 265 -12.64 -5.26 26.20
CA LEU A 265 -12.07 -6.06 25.11
C LEU A 265 -11.46 -7.40 25.57
N ARG A 266 -11.25 -7.59 26.88
CA ARG A 266 -10.70 -8.86 27.44
C ARG A 266 -11.54 -10.10 27.12
N SER A 267 -12.85 -9.94 26.88
CA SER A 267 -13.72 -11.04 26.46
C SER A 267 -13.52 -11.43 24.99
N VAL A 268 -12.93 -10.55 24.19
CA VAL A 268 -12.71 -10.73 22.74
C VAL A 268 -11.33 -11.34 22.48
N GLY A 269 -10.33 -10.96 23.27
CA GLY A 269 -8.98 -11.48 23.11
C GLY A 269 -7.97 -10.91 24.11
N LYS A 270 -6.70 -11.22 23.90
CA LYS A 270 -5.59 -10.67 24.69
C LYS A 270 -5.43 -9.18 24.38
N VAL A 271 -5.52 -8.35 25.42
CA VAL A 271 -5.41 -6.89 25.33
C VAL A 271 -4.20 -6.41 26.11
N GLU A 272 -3.46 -5.48 25.52
CA GLU A 272 -2.31 -4.82 26.12
C GLU A 272 -2.49 -3.30 26.06
N ILE A 273 -1.97 -2.60 27.09
CA ILE A 273 -1.88 -1.14 27.10
C ILE A 273 -0.41 -0.77 27.09
N SER A 274 0.04 -0.07 26.04
CA SER A 274 1.36 0.55 25.99
C SER A 274 1.27 2.05 26.21
N SER A 275 2.25 2.62 26.90
CA SER A 275 2.32 4.05 27.19
C SER A 275 3.62 4.62 26.64
N PHE A 276 3.54 5.75 25.96
CA PHE A 276 4.70 6.41 25.37
C PHE A 276 4.49 7.92 25.40
N ASP A 277 5.59 8.68 25.45
CA ASP A 277 5.56 10.13 25.33
C ASP A 277 5.38 10.51 23.86
N HIS A 278 4.42 11.39 23.59
CA HIS A 278 4.21 12.02 22.30
C HIS A 278 4.09 13.53 22.49
N ASN A 279 5.13 14.26 22.08
CA ASN A 279 5.21 15.72 22.15
C ASN A 279 4.97 16.28 23.58
N GLY A 280 5.50 15.61 24.61
CA GLY A 280 5.37 16.01 26.01
C GLY A 280 4.05 15.60 26.66
N SER A 281 3.23 14.80 25.98
CA SER A 281 2.00 14.21 26.52
C SER A 281 2.09 12.69 26.50
N VAL A 282 1.80 12.04 27.62
CA VAL A 282 1.74 10.58 27.68
C VAL A 282 0.47 10.10 26.97
N VAL A 283 0.64 9.18 26.03
CA VAL A 283 -0.47 8.53 25.30
C VAL A 283 -0.48 7.05 25.62
N HIS A 284 -1.66 6.54 25.99
CA HIS A 284 -1.94 5.15 26.30
C HIS A 284 -2.64 4.47 25.12
N ARG A 285 -1.92 3.62 24.38
CA ARG A 285 -2.45 2.81 23.27
C ARG A 285 -3.04 1.51 23.78
N VAL A 286 -4.29 1.22 23.43
CA VAL A 286 -4.95 -0.06 23.71
C VAL A 286 -4.88 -0.92 22.46
N ARG A 287 -4.25 -2.08 22.57
CA ARG A 287 -3.95 -2.98 21.45
C ARG A 287 -4.35 -4.41 21.76
N MET A 288 -4.72 -5.16 20.74
CA MET A 288 -5.01 -6.59 20.82
C MET A 288 -3.99 -7.38 20.01
N GLY A 289 -3.48 -8.47 20.61
CA GLY A 289 -2.39 -9.27 20.05
C GLY A 289 -1.43 -9.80 21.12
N PRO A 290 -0.22 -10.24 20.75
CA PRO A 290 0.35 -10.22 19.40
C PRO A 290 -0.32 -11.22 18.44
N ILE A 291 -0.35 -10.91 17.15
CA ILE A 291 -0.89 -11.77 16.07
C ILE A 291 0.20 -12.01 15.03
N THR A 292 0.26 -13.23 14.49
CA THR A 292 1.26 -13.62 13.48
C THR A 292 0.71 -13.56 12.07
N GLU A 293 -0.53 -13.99 11.85
CA GLU A 293 -1.17 -14.09 10.54
C GLU A 293 -2.08 -12.89 10.25
N VAL A 294 -2.04 -12.39 9.01
CA VAL A 294 -2.87 -11.26 8.61
C VAL A 294 -4.36 -11.61 8.64
N ALA A 295 -4.73 -12.84 8.29
CA ALA A 295 -6.14 -13.29 8.31
C ALA A 295 -6.76 -13.26 9.71
N ASP A 296 -5.98 -13.61 10.74
CA ASP A 296 -6.42 -13.54 12.13
C ASP A 296 -6.55 -12.08 12.59
N ALA A 297 -5.64 -11.21 12.14
CA ALA A 297 -5.71 -9.78 12.41
C ALA A 297 -6.92 -9.12 11.74
N ASP A 298 -7.25 -9.50 10.51
CA ASP A 298 -8.45 -9.04 9.80
C ASP A 298 -9.71 -9.48 10.54
N SER A 299 -9.80 -10.76 10.94
CA SER A 299 -10.93 -11.29 11.72
C SER A 299 -11.10 -10.58 13.06
N MET A 300 -9.99 -10.32 13.76
CA MET A 300 -10.00 -9.57 15.02
C MET A 300 -10.43 -8.12 14.82
N LEU A 301 -9.92 -7.45 13.79
CA LEU A 301 -10.29 -6.08 13.44
C LEU A 301 -11.79 -5.98 13.13
N GLU A 302 -12.33 -6.90 12.32
CA GLU A 302 -13.77 -6.93 12.02
C GLU A 302 -14.62 -7.09 13.28
N ASN A 303 -14.23 -7.98 14.20
CA ASN A 303 -14.94 -8.17 15.46
C ASN A 303 -14.90 -6.90 16.32
N VAL A 304 -13.76 -6.22 16.37
CA VAL A 304 -13.60 -4.94 17.08
C VAL A 304 -14.48 -3.85 16.45
N ILE A 305 -14.53 -3.75 15.12
CA ILE A 305 -15.38 -2.80 14.41
C ILE A 305 -16.87 -3.09 14.69
N LYS A 306 -17.29 -4.37 14.66
CA LYS A 306 -18.68 -4.78 14.97
C LYS A 306 -19.12 -4.41 16.40
N LEU A 307 -18.17 -4.27 17.33
CA LEU A 307 -18.42 -3.79 18.69
C LEU A 307 -18.54 -2.25 18.79
N GLY A 308 -18.42 -1.53 17.67
CA GLY A 308 -18.56 -0.07 17.58
C GLY A 308 -17.23 0.68 17.60
N TYR A 309 -16.09 -0.01 17.58
CA TYR A 309 -14.77 0.63 17.57
C TYR A 309 -14.29 0.89 16.14
N ASN A 310 -14.97 1.78 15.43
CA ASN A 310 -14.73 2.07 14.00
C ASN A 310 -13.35 2.70 13.71
N GLY A 311 -12.67 3.24 14.71
CA GLY A 311 -11.31 3.79 14.60
C GLY A 311 -10.19 2.76 14.75
N ALA A 312 -10.53 1.47 14.92
CA ALA A 312 -9.53 0.43 15.08
C ALA A 312 -8.71 0.23 13.79
N ARG A 313 -7.41 -0.06 13.92
CA ARG A 313 -6.49 -0.26 12.80
C ARG A 313 -5.45 -1.33 13.09
N ILE A 314 -4.95 -1.97 12.04
CA ILE A 314 -3.79 -2.86 12.13
C ILE A 314 -2.51 -2.01 12.15
N ILE A 315 -1.59 -2.33 13.05
CA ILE A 315 -0.25 -1.76 13.12
C ILE A 315 0.79 -2.89 13.17
N LEU A 316 2.00 -2.61 12.70
CA LEU A 316 3.13 -3.55 12.74
C LEU A 316 4.24 -3.00 13.63
N GLU A 317 4.76 -3.83 14.53
CA GLU A 317 5.86 -3.51 15.45
C GLU A 317 6.97 -4.55 15.42
#